data_AF-A0A5N5SYF5-F1
#
_entry.id   AF-A0A5N5SYF5-F1
#
_cell.length_a   1.000
_cell.length_b   1.000
_cell.length_c   1.000
_cell.angle_alpha   90.00
_cell.angle_beta   90.00
_cell.angle_gamma   90.00
#
_symmetry.space_group_name_H-M   'P 1'
#
loop_
_entity.id
_entity.type
_entity.pdbx_description
1 polymer ?
#
loop_
_entity_poly.entity_id
_entity_poly.type
_entity_poly.pdbx_seq_one_letter_code
_entity_poly.pdbx_strand_id
1 'polypeptide(L)'
;MAGLRLIVAASLLVGALCLTNLEQYNIDKDTITVSGLSAGGAFATQFHVIYSTEIMGAAIFAGVVYYCALGTLSEALLCMSSPSFESMALIYSDTNS
;
A
#
# COMPACT_ATOMS: atom_id res chain seq x y z
N MET A 1 -19.26 -45.10 -28.46
CA MET A 1 -17.85 -44.73 -28.21
C MET A 1 -17.85 -43.59 -27.22
N ALA A 2 -17.53 -43.90 -25.96
CA ALA A 2 -17.61 -43.00 -24.82
C ALA A 2 -16.45 -41.99 -24.89
N GLY A 3 -16.78 -40.70 -24.93
CA GLY A 3 -15.83 -39.60 -24.85
C GLY A 3 -15.82 -39.02 -23.44
N LEU A 4 -14.77 -39.37 -22.71
CA LEU A 4 -14.42 -39.03 -21.33
C LEU A 4 -14.72 -37.57 -20.93
N ARG A 5 -15.74 -37.36 -20.09
CA ARG A 5 -15.96 -36.10 -19.37
C ARG A 5 -15.01 -36.06 -18.16
N LEU A 6 -13.89 -35.34 -18.26
CA LEU A 6 -13.13 -34.95 -17.07
C LEU A 6 -13.91 -33.86 -16.34
N ILE A 7 -14.77 -34.29 -15.41
CA ILE A 7 -15.21 -33.46 -14.30
C ILE A 7 -13.97 -33.34 -13.41
N VAL A 8 -13.22 -32.25 -13.54
CA VAL A 8 -12.26 -31.87 -12.51
C VAL A 8 -13.12 -31.59 -11.28
N ALA A 9 -13.05 -32.52 -10.31
CA ALA A 9 -13.71 -32.37 -9.04
C ALA A 9 -13.22 -31.06 -8.42
N ALA A 10 -14.09 -30.06 -8.42
CA ALA A 10 -13.92 -28.86 -7.63
C ALA A 10 -13.90 -29.30 -6.17
N SER A 11 -12.70 -29.56 -5.66
CA SER A 11 -12.43 -29.59 -4.24
C SER A 11 -12.69 -28.17 -3.73
N LEU A 12 -13.95 -27.86 -3.42
CA LEU A 12 -14.28 -26.75 -2.55
C LEU A 12 -13.63 -27.07 -1.20
N LEU A 13 -12.37 -26.66 -1.04
CA LEU A 13 -11.88 -26.27 0.27
C LEU A 13 -12.70 -25.05 0.66
N VAL A 14 -13.84 -25.28 1.30
CA VAL A 14 -14.46 -24.26 2.15
C VAL A 14 -13.56 -24.15 3.37
N GLY A 15 -12.41 -23.48 3.20
CA GLY A 15 -11.66 -22.97 4.34
C GLY A 15 -12.57 -21.97 5.04
N ALA A 16 -13.09 -22.32 6.21
CA ALA A 16 -13.72 -21.35 7.07
C ALA A 16 -12.69 -20.26 7.37
N LEU A 17 -12.86 -19.09 6.76
CA LEU A 17 -12.22 -17.87 7.22
C LEU A 17 -12.83 -17.59 8.59
N CYS A 18 -12.20 -18.12 9.63
CA CYS A 18 -12.48 -17.69 10.99
C CYS A 18 -12.04 -16.23 11.06
N LEU A 19 -12.99 -15.32 10.92
CA LEU A 19 -12.76 -13.89 10.98
C LEU A 19 -12.50 -13.54 12.46
N THR A 20 -11.28 -13.80 12.91
CA THR A 20 -10.83 -13.38 14.24
C THR A 20 -10.72 -11.86 14.21
N ASN A 21 -11.59 -11.18 14.95
CA ASN A 21 -11.42 -9.75 15.17
C ASN A 21 -10.07 -9.52 15.84
N LEU A 22 -9.33 -8.55 15.36
CA LEU A 22 -8.10 -8.09 16.00
C LEU A 22 -8.45 -7.59 17.41
N GLU A 23 -7.59 -7.90 18.37
CA GLU A 23 -7.70 -7.36 19.71
C GLU A 23 -7.58 -5.83 19.67
N GLN A 24 -8.40 -5.13 20.44
CA GLN A 24 -8.36 -3.69 20.56
C GLN A 24 -7.58 -3.30 21.81
N TYR A 25 -6.67 -2.34 21.66
CA TYR A 25 -5.89 -1.78 22.76
C TYR A 25 -6.33 -0.34 23.03
N ASN A 26 -6.26 0.06 24.30
CA ASN A 26 -6.49 1.45 24.71
C ASN A 26 -5.25 2.30 24.43
N ILE A 27 -5.09 2.76 23.20
CA ILE A 27 -3.98 3.60 22.75
C ILE A 27 -4.40 5.07 22.64
N ASP A 28 -3.43 5.97 22.83
CA ASP A 28 -3.60 7.38 22.47
C ASP A 28 -3.47 7.53 20.95
N LYS A 29 -4.60 7.87 20.30
CA LYS A 29 -4.68 7.95 18.84
C LYS A 29 -3.86 9.10 18.26
N ASP A 30 -3.59 10.13 19.05
CA ASP A 30 -2.85 11.31 18.60
C ASP A 30 -1.32 11.06 18.55
N THR A 31 -0.87 9.86 18.95
CA THR A 31 0.54 9.49 19.03
C THR A 31 0.97 8.42 18.02
N ILE A 32 0.08 8.04 17.11
CA ILE A 32 0.35 6.99 16.13
C ILE A 32 1.35 7.49 15.08
N THR A 33 2.40 6.71 14.81
CA THR A 33 3.39 6.98 13.78
C THR A 33 3.55 5.78 12.85
N VAL A 34 4.02 6.02 11.63
CA VAL A 34 4.32 4.97 10.65
C VAL A 34 5.79 5.03 10.26
N SER A 35 6.44 3.89 10.05
CA SER A 35 7.81 3.86 9.54
C SER A 35 8.03 2.74 8.56
N GLY A 36 9.07 2.87 7.74
CA GLY A 36 9.39 1.80 6.79
C GLY A 36 10.70 1.98 6.04
N LEU A 37 11.18 0.86 5.50
CA LEU A 37 12.40 0.74 4.70
C LEU A 37 12.04 0.35 3.27
N SER A 38 12.67 0.97 2.26
CA SER A 38 12.50 0.59 0.85
C SER A 38 11.04 0.66 0.41
N ALA A 39 10.44 -0.46 -0.05
CA ALA A 39 9.01 -0.54 -0.34
C ALA A 39 8.13 -0.16 0.86
N GLY A 40 8.58 -0.45 2.09
CA GLY A 40 7.93 0.01 3.31
C GLY A 40 8.06 1.52 3.53
N GLY A 41 9.16 2.13 3.10
CA GLY A 41 9.34 3.60 3.14
C GLY A 41 8.44 4.31 2.12
N ALA A 42 8.27 3.72 0.93
CA ALA A 42 7.28 4.14 -0.05
C ALA A 42 5.87 4.10 0.54
N PHE A 43 5.50 2.98 1.18
CA PHE A 43 4.22 2.85 1.87
C PHE A 43 4.05 3.86 3.01
N ALA A 44 5.05 4.04 3.88
CA ALA A 44 4.99 4.98 4.99
C ALA A 44 4.74 6.42 4.50
N THR A 45 5.34 6.80 3.35
CA THR A 45 5.11 8.09 2.71
C THR A 45 3.66 8.24 2.24
N GLN A 46 3.14 7.26 1.47
CA GLN A 46 1.74 7.26 1.02
C GLN A 46 0.76 7.32 2.20
N PHE A 47 0.98 6.47 3.20
CA PHE A 47 0.10 6.32 4.34
C PHE A 47 0.04 7.59 5.19
N HIS A 48 1.18 8.25 5.40
CA HIS A 48 1.22 9.50 6.15
C HIS A 48 0.51 10.66 5.43
N VAL A 49 0.59 10.74 4.10
CA VAL A 49 -0.13 11.78 3.34
C VAL A 49 -1.64 11.55 3.38
N ILE A 50 -2.08 10.31 3.08
CA ILE A 50 -3.51 9.95 2.98
C ILE A 50 -4.21 10.03 4.34
N TYR A 51 -3.55 9.61 5.43
CA TYR A 51 -4.09 9.61 6.79
C TYR A 51 -3.41 10.67 7.68
N SER A 52 -3.10 11.83 7.10
CA SER A 52 -2.37 12.90 7.79
C SER A 52 -3.10 13.47 9.01
N THR A 53 -4.43 13.28 9.11
CA THR A 53 -5.22 13.66 10.28
C THR A 53 -5.15 12.64 11.42
N GLU A 54 -4.81 11.38 11.13
CA GLU A 54 -4.78 10.27 12.08
C GLU A 54 -3.37 9.85 12.47
N ILE A 55 -2.36 10.20 11.65
CA ILE A 55 -0.97 9.79 11.83
C ILE A 55 -0.10 11.00 12.13
N MET A 56 0.42 11.06 13.36
CA MET A 56 1.24 12.15 13.88
C MET A 56 2.53 12.39 13.08
N GLY A 57 3.11 11.33 12.51
CA GLY A 57 4.37 11.46 11.77
C GLY A 57 4.85 10.16 11.12
N ALA A 58 5.87 10.29 10.29
CA ALA A 58 6.48 9.17 9.59
C ALA A 58 8.02 9.18 9.61
N ALA A 59 8.62 7.99 9.66
CA ALA A 59 10.06 7.79 9.48
C ALA A 59 10.33 6.92 8.23
N ILE A 60 10.98 7.50 7.23
CA ILE A 60 11.14 6.91 5.90
C ILE A 60 12.62 6.64 5.64
N PHE A 61 12.98 5.37 5.44
CA PHE A 61 14.34 4.95 5.14
C PHE A 61 14.41 4.33 3.75
N ALA A 62 15.32 4.82 2.90
CA ALA A 62 15.49 4.35 1.51
C ALA A 62 14.16 4.22 0.73
N GLY A 63 13.18 5.06 1.02
CA GLY A 63 11.87 5.09 0.37
C GLY A 63 11.85 5.98 -0.87
N VAL A 64 10.64 6.33 -1.31
CA VAL A 64 10.40 7.25 -2.42
C VAL A 64 9.32 8.25 -2.05
N VAL A 65 9.22 9.34 -2.82
CA VAL A 65 8.24 10.42 -2.60
C VAL A 65 6.80 9.96 -2.83
N TYR A 66 5.86 10.75 -2.31
CA TYR A 66 4.44 10.50 -2.51
C TYR A 66 4.10 10.50 -4.01
N TYR A 67 3.33 9.52 -4.45
CA TYR A 67 2.86 9.34 -5.84
C TYR A 67 3.90 8.90 -6.89
N CYS A 68 5.16 8.67 -6.47
CA CYS A 68 6.31 8.22 -7.27
C CYS A 68 6.04 7.19 -8.39
N ALA A 69 5.13 6.23 -8.15
CA ALA A 69 4.90 5.12 -9.07
C ALA A 69 3.81 5.39 -10.12
N LEU A 70 2.95 6.39 -9.94
CA LEU A 70 1.79 6.66 -10.81
C LEU A 70 0.95 5.40 -11.16
N GLY A 71 0.97 4.38 -10.28
CA GLY A 71 0.31 3.09 -10.51
C GLY A 71 1.00 2.12 -11.47
N THR A 72 2.22 2.39 -11.95
CA THR A 72 2.94 1.53 -12.91
C THR A 72 4.39 1.24 -12.52
N LEU A 73 4.93 0.10 -12.98
CA LEU A 73 6.31 -0.29 -12.67
C LEU A 73 7.35 0.57 -13.40
N SER A 74 7.08 0.99 -14.64
CA SER A 74 8.00 1.82 -15.43
C SER A 74 8.23 3.17 -14.76
N GLU A 75 7.16 3.83 -14.33
CA GLU A 75 7.24 5.11 -13.62
C GLU A 75 7.95 4.95 -12.27
N ALA A 76 7.64 3.89 -11.51
CA ALA A 76 8.34 3.60 -10.27
C ALA A 76 9.87 3.47 -10.45
N LEU A 77 10.31 2.79 -11.51
CA LEU A 77 11.73 2.58 -11.79
C LEU A 77 12.44 3.88 -12.21
N LEU A 78 11.75 4.71 -13.00
CA LEU A 78 12.23 6.03 -13.38
C LEU A 78 12.37 6.95 -12.16
N CYS A 79 11.32 7.02 -11.32
CA CYS A 79 11.33 7.82 -10.10
C CYS A 79 12.42 7.37 -9.12
N MET A 80 12.61 6.06 -8.91
CA MET A 80 13.69 5.54 -8.05
C MET A 80 15.09 5.90 -8.56
N SER A 81 15.25 6.01 -9.89
CA SER A 81 16.54 6.36 -10.52
C SER A 81 16.74 7.87 -10.65
N SER A 82 15.66 8.66 -10.63
CA SER A 82 15.66 10.10 -10.87
C SER A 82 14.46 10.76 -10.18
N PRO A 83 14.53 11.00 -8.85
CA PRO A 83 13.40 11.51 -8.06
C PRO A 83 13.02 12.97 -8.38
N SER A 84 13.73 13.63 -9.30
CA SER A 84 13.49 15.01 -9.74
C SER A 84 12.36 15.17 -10.76
N PHE A 85 11.64 14.09 -11.11
CA PHE A 85 10.63 14.10 -12.19
C PHE A 85 9.19 14.35 -11.75
N GLU A 86 8.91 14.40 -10.45
CA GLU A 86 7.53 14.65 -10.00
C GLU A 86 7.27 16.13 -9.81
N SER A 87 6.40 16.68 -10.65
CA SER A 87 5.96 18.06 -10.48
C SER A 87 5.13 18.18 -9.20
N MET A 88 5.44 19.18 -8.36
CA MET A 88 4.62 19.51 -7.19
C MET A 88 3.15 19.73 -7.59
N ALA A 89 2.90 20.23 -8.81
CA ALA A 89 1.55 20.39 -9.35
C ALA A 89 0.77 19.07 -9.43
N LEU A 90 1.43 17.97 -9.84
CA LEU A 90 0.81 16.64 -9.85
C LEU A 90 0.50 16.16 -8.43
N ILE A 91 1.46 16.31 -7.51
CA ILE A 91 1.28 15.93 -6.10
C ILE A 91 0.13 16.72 -5.44
N TYR A 92 0.04 18.03 -5.72
CA TYR A 92 -1.05 18.88 -5.23
C TYR A 92 -2.40 18.50 -5.84
N SER A 93 -2.44 18.08 -7.10
CA SER A 93 -3.69 17.64 -7.73
C SER A 93 -4.20 16.33 -7.12
N ASP A 94 -3.31 15.40 -6.80
CA ASP A 94 -3.69 14.09 -6.25
C ASP A 94 -4.15 14.19 -4.78
N THR A 95 -3.59 15.15 -4.02
CA THR A 95 -4.00 15.39 -2.62
C THR A 95 -5.29 16.22 -2.47
N ASN A 96 -5.71 16.97 -3.49
CA ASN A 96 -6.93 17.79 -3.48
C ASN A 96 -8.12 17.16 -4.25
N SER A 97 -7.99 15.90 -4.68
CA SER A 97 -9.06 15.15 -5.36
C SER A 97 -9.93 14.38 -4.36
#